data_AF-A0A497SW54-F1
#
_entry.id   AF-A0A497SW54-F1
#
_cell.length_a   1.000
_cell.length_b   1.000
_cell.length_c   1.000
_cell.angle_alpha   90.00
_cell.angle_beta   90.00
_cell.angle_gamma   90.00
#
_symmetry.space_group_name_H-M   'P 1'
#
loop_
_entity.id
_entity.type
_entity.pdbx_description
1 polymer ?
#
loop_
_entity_poly.entity_id
_entity_poly.type
_entity_poly.pdbx_seq_one_letter_code
_entity_poly.pdbx_strand_id
1 'polypeptide(L)'
;MKTYIKGSSAERELMLLLKDKGFSIARIAGSGGRRTPFDIIAIKRGNILVFEVKAWKTKPVIDKKKIEHMIRWCNNAGAIGIVAWRKDNKWFVMKINEFINKSDRWLSLKEFIELF
;
A
#
# COMPACT_ATOMS: atom_id res chain seq x y z
N MET A 1 20.46 -4.95 -14.54
CA MET A 1 19.29 -5.76 -14.11
C MET A 1 19.06 -5.52 -12.61
N LYS A 2 17.83 -5.51 -12.07
CA LYS A 2 17.48 -5.52 -10.61
C LYS A 2 16.94 -4.21 -10.01
N THR A 3 15.66 -3.92 -10.26
CA THR A 3 14.78 -3.18 -9.34
C THR A 3 13.42 -3.88 -9.21
N TYR A 4 12.93 -4.47 -10.31
CA TYR A 4 11.66 -5.20 -10.34
C TYR A 4 11.59 -6.38 -9.36
N ILE A 5 12.67 -7.18 -9.25
CA ILE A 5 12.72 -8.34 -8.34
C ILE A 5 12.57 -7.90 -6.87
N LYS A 6 13.15 -6.74 -6.49
CA LYS A 6 13.11 -6.23 -5.11
C LYS A 6 11.72 -5.71 -4.72
N GLY A 7 11.06 -4.97 -5.61
CA GLY A 7 9.68 -4.51 -5.39
C GLY A 7 8.72 -5.70 -5.24
N SER A 8 8.85 -6.68 -6.13
CA SER A 8 8.01 -7.87 -6.13
C SER A 8 8.19 -8.77 -4.89
N SER A 9 9.36 -8.74 -4.25
CA SER A 9 9.58 -9.44 -2.96
C SER A 9 8.87 -8.73 -1.80
N ALA A 10 8.96 -7.40 -1.74
CA ALA A 10 8.29 -6.62 -0.70
C ALA A 10 6.75 -6.72 -0.80
N GLU A 11 6.20 -6.69 -2.02
CA GLU A 11 4.77 -6.94 -2.25
C GLU A 11 4.34 -8.31 -1.72
N ARG A 12 5.08 -9.37 -2.05
CA ARG A 12 4.77 -10.74 -1.59
C ARG A 12 4.84 -10.88 -0.06
N GLU A 13 5.83 -10.25 0.57
CA GLU A 13 5.91 -10.26 2.03
C GLU A 13 4.71 -9.58 2.68
N LEU A 14 4.34 -8.37 2.22
CA LEU A 14 3.17 -7.67 2.73
C LEU A 14 1.88 -8.49 2.53
N MET A 15 1.76 -9.13 1.37
CA MET A 15 0.66 -10.05 1.10
C MET A 15 0.58 -11.19 2.13
N LEU A 16 1.69 -11.88 2.42
CA LEU A 16 1.69 -12.95 3.42
C LEU A 16 1.29 -12.42 4.81
N LEU A 17 1.85 -11.28 5.23
CA LEU A 17 1.51 -10.65 6.51
C LEU A 17 0.02 -10.31 6.62
N LEU A 18 -0.58 -9.79 5.55
CA LEU A 18 -2.01 -9.49 5.50
C LEU A 18 -2.86 -10.78 5.50
N LYS A 19 -2.45 -11.80 4.74
CA LYS A 19 -3.13 -13.11 4.69
C LYS A 19 -3.19 -13.76 6.07
N ASP A 20 -2.07 -13.76 6.80
CA ASP A 20 -1.97 -14.33 8.15
C ASP A 20 -2.85 -13.59 9.16
N LYS A 21 -3.27 -12.35 8.84
CA LYS A 21 -4.24 -11.55 9.61
C LYS A 21 -5.68 -11.68 9.13
N GLY A 22 -5.95 -12.63 8.22
CA GLY A 22 -7.29 -12.98 7.76
C GLY A 22 -7.82 -12.11 6.62
N PHE A 23 -6.95 -11.38 5.91
CA PHE A 23 -7.36 -10.65 4.70
C PHE A 23 -7.41 -11.58 3.49
N SER A 24 -8.44 -11.40 2.66
CA SER A 24 -8.44 -11.88 1.28
C SER A 24 -7.66 -10.89 0.41
N ILE A 25 -6.67 -11.35 -0.36
CA ILE A 25 -5.69 -10.46 -1.00
C ILE A 25 -5.44 -10.80 -2.46
N ALA A 26 -5.10 -9.78 -3.26
CA ALA A 26 -4.61 -9.95 -4.62
C ALA A 26 -3.52 -8.92 -4.95
N ARG A 27 -2.52 -9.36 -5.70
CA ARG A 27 -1.50 -8.50 -6.30
C ARG A 27 -1.94 -8.08 -7.68
N ILE A 28 -1.79 -6.81 -8.03
CA ILE A 28 -2.24 -6.32 -9.33
C ILE A 28 -1.15 -6.52 -10.38
N ALA A 29 -1.52 -7.17 -11.49
CA ALA A 29 -0.62 -7.37 -12.61
C ALA A 29 -0.37 -6.04 -13.34
N GLY A 30 0.91 -5.64 -13.44
CA GLY A 30 1.31 -4.39 -14.09
C GLY A 30 0.82 -3.14 -13.37
N SER A 31 0.87 -3.17 -12.04
CA SER A 31 0.66 -2.01 -11.17
C SER A 31 1.61 -0.86 -11.50
N GLY A 32 1.21 0.36 -11.18
CA GLY A 32 2.01 1.58 -11.42
C GLY A 32 2.05 2.06 -12.87
N GLY A 33 1.37 1.36 -13.80
CA GLY A 33 1.10 1.81 -15.16
C GLY A 33 -0.30 2.45 -15.31
N ARG A 34 -0.85 2.44 -16.53
CA ARG A 34 -2.18 3.00 -16.84
C ARG A 34 -3.37 2.23 -16.25
N ARG A 35 -3.16 1.03 -15.71
CA ARG A 35 -4.25 0.11 -15.30
C ARG A 35 -4.73 0.35 -13.88
N THR A 36 -3.82 0.39 -12.92
CA THR A 36 -4.15 0.63 -11.51
C THR A 36 -3.12 1.52 -10.82
N PRO A 37 -3.56 2.40 -9.91
CA PRO A 37 -2.68 3.32 -9.19
C PRO A 37 -2.07 2.72 -7.91
N PHE A 38 -2.23 1.42 -7.64
CA PHE A 38 -1.73 0.70 -6.46
C PHE A 38 -1.29 -0.72 -6.82
N ASP A 39 -0.59 -1.38 -5.90
CA ASP A 39 0.07 -2.67 -6.10
C ASP A 39 -0.71 -3.86 -5.54
N ILE A 40 -1.38 -3.69 -4.40
CA ILE A 40 -2.09 -4.76 -3.69
C ILE A 40 -3.49 -4.28 -3.31
N ILE A 41 -4.47 -5.17 -3.40
CA ILE A 41 -5.78 -5.04 -2.76
C ILE A 41 -5.91 -6.09 -1.64
N ALA A 42 -6.46 -5.68 -0.50
CA ALA A 42 -6.76 -6.55 0.63
C ALA A 42 -8.17 -6.26 1.14
N ILE A 43 -8.93 -7.30 1.44
CA ILE A 43 -10.33 -7.21 1.86
C ILE A 43 -10.54 -8.04 3.12
N LYS A 44 -11.18 -7.44 4.12
CA LYS A 44 -11.57 -8.14 5.36
C LYS A 44 -12.90 -7.60 5.87
N ARG A 45 -13.93 -8.45 5.88
CA ARG A 45 -15.27 -8.14 6.40
C ARG A 45 -15.85 -6.83 5.84
N GLY A 46 -15.75 -6.64 4.53
CA GLY A 46 -16.24 -5.42 3.84
C GLY A 46 -15.27 -4.24 3.85
N ASN A 47 -14.21 -4.25 4.66
CA ASN A 47 -13.15 -3.25 4.58
C ASN A 47 -12.27 -3.52 3.36
N ILE A 48 -12.21 -2.57 2.43
CA ILE A 48 -11.38 -2.66 1.22
C ILE A 48 -10.18 -1.75 1.40
N LEU A 49 -8.98 -2.32 1.39
CA LEU A 49 -7.71 -1.62 1.52
C LEU A 49 -6.91 -1.78 0.22
N VAL A 50 -6.32 -0.69 -0.27
CA VAL A 50 -5.39 -0.75 -1.41
C VAL A 50 -4.06 -0.14 -1.05
N PHE A 51 -2.97 -0.79 -1.43
CA PHE A 51 -1.62 -0.46 -0.99
C PHE A 51 -0.74 -0.09 -2.18
N GLU A 52 -0.12 1.09 -2.10
CA GLU A 52 1.08 1.45 -2.86
C GLU A 52 2.31 1.04 -2.04
N VAL A 53 3.14 0.15 -2.57
CA VAL A 53 4.26 -0.46 -1.84
C VAL A 53 5.57 0.19 -2.25
N LYS A 54 6.32 0.70 -1.26
CA LYS A 54 7.67 1.26 -1.45
C LYS A 54 8.65 0.54 -0.53
N ALA A 55 9.71 -0.02 -1.08
CA ALA A 55 10.78 -0.66 -0.33
C ALA A 55 12.07 0.17 -0.44
N TRP A 56 12.09 1.32 0.23
CA TRP A 56 13.14 2.33 0.11
C TRP A 56 13.82 2.58 1.46
N LYS A 57 15.08 3.04 1.43
CA LYS A 57 15.80 3.43 2.66
C LYS A 57 15.31 4.77 3.22
N THR A 58 14.82 5.65 2.35
CA THR A 58 14.31 6.99 2.67
C THR A 58 12.79 7.02 2.59
N LYS A 59 12.18 8.09 3.13
CA LYS A 59 10.73 8.29 3.05
C LYS A 59 10.25 8.18 1.60
N PRO A 60 9.13 7.50 1.34
CA PRO A 60 8.63 7.32 -0.01
C PRO A 60 8.18 8.66 -0.59
N VAL A 61 8.37 8.79 -1.90
CA VAL A 61 7.84 9.87 -2.72
C VAL A 61 7.00 9.21 -3.79
N ILE A 62 5.79 9.71 -3.98
CA ILE A 62 4.83 9.19 -4.96
C ILE A 62 4.46 10.35 -5.87
N ASP A 63 4.40 10.07 -7.18
CA ASP A 63 3.96 11.03 -8.18
C ASP A 63 2.55 11.56 -7.86
N LYS A 64 2.34 12.87 -8.00
CA LYS A 64 1.08 13.53 -7.66
C LYS A 64 -0.11 12.96 -8.45
N LYS A 65 0.07 12.70 -9.76
CA LYS A 65 -1.01 12.13 -10.59
C LYS A 65 -1.36 10.72 -10.13
N LYS A 66 -0.36 9.92 -9.72
CA LYS A 66 -0.62 8.60 -9.14
C LYS A 66 -1.44 8.69 -7.86
N ILE A 67 -1.13 9.63 -6.96
CA ILE A 67 -1.92 9.90 -5.75
C ILE A 67 -3.36 10.28 -6.12
N GLU A 68 -3.56 11.22 -7.04
CA GLU A 68 -4.88 11.67 -7.49
C GLU A 68 -5.70 10.52 -8.09
N HIS A 69 -5.07 9.66 -8.91
CA HIS A 69 -5.71 8.47 -9.46
C HIS A 69 -6.08 7.46 -8.37
N MET A 70 -5.20 7.26 -7.38
CA MET A 70 -5.45 6.37 -6.25
C MET A 70 -6.62 6.85 -5.40
N ILE A 71 -6.69 8.14 -5.08
CA ILE A 71 -7.81 8.74 -4.35
C ILE A 71 -9.11 8.56 -5.12
N ARG A 72 -9.12 8.86 -6.42
CA ARG A 72 -10.31 8.67 -7.27
C ARG A 72 -10.77 7.21 -7.29
N TRP A 73 -9.83 6.29 -7.43
CA TRP A 73 -10.13 4.86 -7.40
C TRP A 73 -10.72 4.45 -6.05
N CYS A 74 -10.14 4.92 -4.94
CA CYS A 74 -10.62 4.65 -3.59
C CYS A 74 -12.05 5.15 -3.39
N ASN A 75 -12.35 6.38 -3.84
CA ASN A 75 -13.70 6.95 -3.75
C ASN A 75 -14.73 6.12 -4.53
N ASN A 76 -14.37 5.65 -5.73
CA ASN A 76 -15.26 4.81 -6.55
C ASN A 76 -15.52 3.44 -5.91
N ALA A 77 -14.51 2.86 -5.25
CA ALA A 77 -14.57 1.51 -4.69
C ALA A 77 -15.05 1.47 -3.23
N GLY A 78 -15.19 2.61 -2.56
CA GLY A 78 -15.38 2.65 -1.10
C GLY A 78 -14.16 2.11 -0.34
N ALA A 79 -12.95 2.28 -0.89
CA ALA A 79 -11.72 1.72 -0.35
C ALA A 79 -10.87 2.75 0.40
N ILE A 80 -9.97 2.27 1.25
CA ILE A 80 -8.98 3.09 1.95
C ILE A 80 -7.62 2.90 1.25
N GLY A 81 -7.09 4.00 0.72
CA GLY A 81 -5.77 4.01 0.10
C GLY A 81 -4.66 4.15 1.12
N ILE A 82 -3.65 3.28 1.04
CA ILE A 82 -2.54 3.17 1.98
C ILE A 82 -1.21 3.25 1.25
N VAL A 83 -0.28 4.04 1.77
CA VAL A 83 1.13 3.96 1.40
C VAL A 83 1.82 3.01 2.37
N ALA A 84 2.34 1.90 1.87
CA ALA A 84 3.10 0.93 2.65
C ALA A 84 4.59 1.07 2.36
N TRP A 85 5.35 1.42 3.39
CA TRP A 85 6.79 1.64 3.31
C TRP A 85 7.54 0.56 4.08
N ARG A 86 8.31 -0.25 3.36
CA ARG A 86 9.27 -1.19 3.93
C ARG A 86 10.64 -0.53 4.06
N LYS A 87 11.11 -0.37 5.29
CA LYS A 87 12.45 0.15 5.63
C LYS A 87 13.10 -0.75 6.67
N ASP A 88 14.33 -1.21 6.40
CA ASP A 88 15.13 -2.00 7.35
C ASP A 88 14.36 -3.18 7.97
N ASN A 89 13.65 -3.94 7.12
CA ASN A 89 12.78 -5.07 7.50
C ASN A 89 11.59 -4.73 8.42
N LYS A 90 11.26 -3.45 8.55
CA LYS A 90 10.06 -2.96 9.25
C LYS A 90 9.07 -2.39 8.24
N TRP A 91 7.79 -2.54 8.57
CA TRP A 91 6.70 -2.00 7.79
C TRP A 91 6.06 -0.80 8.48
N PHE A 92 5.99 0.29 7.74
CA PHE A 92 5.34 1.53 8.12
C PHE A 92 4.19 1.77 7.15
N VAL A 93 3.08 2.27 7.64
CA VAL A 93 1.90 2.56 6.82
C VAL A 93 1.30 3.92 7.15
N MET A 94 0.69 4.53 6.14
CA MET A 94 0.02 5.81 6.25
C MET A 94 -1.17 5.86 5.28
N LYS A 95 -2.28 6.46 5.70
CA LYS A 95 -3.41 6.70 4.79
C LYS A 95 -3.00 7.71 3.72
N ILE A 96 -3.46 7.52 2.49
CA ILE A 96 -3.08 8.36 1.35
C ILE A 96 -3.44 9.84 1.56
N ASN A 97 -4.55 10.11 2.27
CA ASN A 97 -4.98 11.46 2.64
C ASN A 97 -4.09 12.11 3.71
N GLU A 98 -3.47 11.34 4.59
CA GLU A 98 -2.49 11.86 5.55
C GLU A 98 -1.14 12.08 4.86
N PHE A 99 -0.79 11.19 3.92
CA PHE A 99 0.42 11.28 3.14
C PHE A 99 0.46 12.54 2.25
N ILE A 100 -0.66 12.88 1.59
CA ILE A 100 -0.73 14.10 0.76
C ILE A 100 -0.63 15.38 1.61
N ASN A 101 -1.13 15.33 2.85
CA ASN A 101 -1.01 16.42 3.83
C ASN A 101 0.38 16.47 4.49
N LYS A 102 1.34 15.66 4.02
CA LYS A 102 2.71 15.58 4.53
C LYS A 102 2.78 15.29 6.04
N SER A 103 1.84 14.47 6.54
CA SER A 103 1.91 13.95 7.90
C SER A 103 3.19 13.14 8.10
N ASP A 104 3.75 13.20 9.31
CA ASP A 104 4.88 12.36 9.73
C ASP A 104 4.44 11.18 10.60
N ARG A 105 3.13 11.00 10.79
CA ARG A 105 2.55 9.96 11.64
C ARG A 105 2.45 8.63 10.89
N TRP A 106 3.58 7.94 10.76
CA TRP A 106 3.62 6.57 10.28
C TRP A 106 3.22 5.60 11.39
N LEU A 107 2.28 4.71 11.10
CA LEU A 107 1.95 3.58 11.99
C LEU A 107 2.79 2.37 11.62
N SER A 108 3.06 1.49 12.57
CA SER A 108 3.50 0.15 12.21
C SER A 108 2.37 -0.60 11.50
N LEU A 109 2.72 -1.55 10.62
CA LEU A 109 1.71 -2.38 9.96
C LEU A 109 0.80 -3.11 10.96
N LYS A 110 1.35 -3.55 12.10
CA LYS A 110 0.59 -4.25 13.14
C LYS A 110 -0.50 -3.34 13.73
N GLU A 111 -0.12 -2.16 14.22
CA GLU A 111 -1.05 -1.18 14.80
C GLU A 111 -2.15 -0.79 13.80
N PHE A 112 -1.79 -0.64 12.53
CA PHE A 112 -2.76 -0.29 11.50
C PHE A 112 -3.75 -1.42 11.19
N ILE A 113 -3.27 -2.67 11.10
CA ILE A 113 -4.14 -3.81 10.83
C ILE A 113 -5.12 -4.05 11.99
N GLU A 114 -4.73 -3.78 13.23
CA GLU A 114 -5.60 -3.92 14.40
C GLU A 114 -6.83 -2.98 14.38
N LEU A 115 -6.87 -2.01 13.46
CA LEU A 115 -8.04 -1.16 13.21
C LEU A 115 -9.15 -1.86 12.39
N PHE A 116 -8.93 -3.09 11.90
CA PHE A 116 -9.81 -3.82 10.96
C PHE A 116 -10.01 -5.30 11.33
#